data_AF-A0A937BCV7-F1
#
_entry.id   AF-A0A937BCV7-F1
#
_cell.length_a   1.000
_cell.length_b   1.000
_cell.length_c   1.000
_cell.angle_alpha   90.00
_cell.angle_beta   90.00
_cell.angle_gamma   90.00
#
_symmetry.space_group_name_H-M   'P 1'
#
loop_
_entity.id
_entity.type
_entity.pdbx_description
1 polymer ?
#
loop_
_entity_poly.entity_id
_entity_poly.type
_entity_poly.pdbx_seq_one_letter_code
_entity_poly.pdbx_strand_id
1 'polypeptide(L)'
;MNISNNYLLTSIEGLQNLSILEDDVKLKGNYKLSSLKGLDQVRLMKGSFTIQLNDGIDSIGGFEMLDTILGTLTLEIMFKLSSVAAFSNLKYLGGYKLSSPACLARYLICLASNIWEIL
;
A
#
# COMPACT_ATOMS: atom_id res chain seq x y z
N MET A 1 -11.90 -2.90 6.03
CA MET A 1 -12.31 -2.93 4.61
C MET A 1 -11.65 -4.10 3.87
N ASN A 2 -12.40 -4.90 3.10
CA ASN A 2 -11.84 -6.05 2.37
C ASN A 2 -12.30 -6.06 0.90
N ILE A 3 -11.35 -5.85 -0.03
CA ILE A 3 -11.56 -5.91 -1.48
C ILE A 3 -10.66 -7.02 -2.01
N SER A 4 -11.19 -8.24 -2.09
CA SER A 4 -10.41 -9.40 -2.48
C SER A 4 -11.07 -10.22 -3.58
N ASN A 5 -10.23 -10.83 -4.44
CA ASN A 5 -10.59 -11.77 -5.51
C ASN A 5 -11.53 -11.17 -6.57
N ASN A 6 -11.40 -9.88 -6.87
CA ASN A 6 -12.13 -9.24 -7.95
C ASN A 6 -11.24 -9.15 -9.19
N TYR A 7 -11.11 -10.26 -9.92
CA TYR A 7 -10.23 -10.39 -11.09
C TYR A 7 -10.51 -9.39 -12.22
N LEU A 8 -11.71 -8.82 -12.26
CA LEU A 8 -12.12 -7.81 -13.24
C LEU A 8 -12.08 -6.37 -12.70
N LEU A 9 -11.80 -6.17 -11.41
CA LEU A 9 -11.70 -4.85 -10.81
C LEU A 9 -10.48 -4.13 -11.39
N THR A 10 -10.71 -3.01 -12.06
CA THR A 10 -9.65 -2.18 -12.67
C THR A 10 -9.36 -0.92 -11.88
N SER A 11 -10.29 -0.48 -11.02
CA SER A 11 -10.21 0.78 -10.29
C SER A 11 -10.94 0.69 -8.95
N ILE A 12 -10.49 1.48 -7.98
CA ILE A 12 -11.18 1.76 -6.72
C ILE A 12 -11.52 3.26 -6.59
N GLU A 13 -11.52 3.97 -7.71
CA GLU A 13 -12.10 5.31 -7.79
C GLU A 13 -13.56 5.25 -7.31
N GLY A 14 -13.92 6.16 -6.41
CA GLY A 14 -15.16 6.12 -5.62
C GLY A 14 -14.89 6.21 -4.11
N LEU A 15 -13.66 5.90 -3.68
CA LEU A 15 -13.24 5.97 -2.28
C LEU A 15 -12.63 7.32 -1.87
N GLN A 16 -12.69 8.35 -2.72
CA GLN A 16 -11.90 9.59 -2.57
C GLN A 16 -12.25 10.41 -1.33
N ASN A 17 -13.40 10.17 -0.71
CA ASN A 17 -13.82 10.90 0.49
C ASN A 17 -13.29 10.28 1.79
N LEU A 18 -12.54 9.18 1.72
CA LEU A 18 -11.96 8.54 2.90
C LEU A 18 -10.67 9.25 3.30
N SER A 19 -10.67 9.87 4.48
CA SER A 19 -9.49 10.49 5.08
C SER A 19 -8.84 9.62 6.15
N ILE A 20 -9.64 8.79 6.83
CA ILE A 20 -9.21 7.86 7.88
C ILE A 20 -9.80 6.49 7.56
N LEU A 21 -8.95 5.45 7.66
CA LEU A 21 -9.35 4.05 7.61
C LEU A 21 -9.26 3.48 9.03
N GLU A 22 -10.43 3.28 9.65
CA GLU A 22 -10.56 2.86 11.05
C GLU A 22 -10.12 1.40 11.27
N ASP A 23 -10.42 0.53 10.32
CA ASP A 23 -10.14 -0.91 10.41
C ASP A 23 -9.04 -1.36 9.43
N ASP A 24 -8.63 -2.62 9.57
CA ASP A 24 -7.72 -3.28 8.63
C ASP A 24 -8.22 -3.18 7.19
N VAL A 25 -7.32 -2.85 6.28
CA VAL A 25 -7.58 -2.83 4.84
C VAL A 25 -6.84 -3.96 4.16
N LYS A 26 -7.59 -4.77 3.40
CA LYS A 26 -7.06 -5.90 2.63
C LYS A 26 -7.43 -5.78 1.17
N LEU A 27 -6.41 -5.64 0.33
CA LEU A 27 -6.49 -5.70 -1.13
C LEU A 27 -5.78 -6.97 -1.59
N LYS A 28 -6.53 -8.00 -2.00
CA LYS A 28 -5.92 -9.29 -2.36
C LYS A 28 -6.47 -9.89 -3.64
N GLY A 29 -5.61 -10.32 -4.56
CA GLY A 29 -6.06 -11.08 -5.74
C GLY A 29 -6.88 -10.27 -6.74
N ASN A 30 -6.67 -8.96 -6.84
CA ASN A 30 -7.30 -8.08 -7.84
C ASN A 30 -6.30 -7.82 -8.97
N TYR A 31 -6.04 -8.85 -9.78
CA TYR A 31 -4.95 -8.85 -10.77
C TYR A 31 -5.04 -7.77 -11.86
N LYS A 32 -6.24 -7.22 -12.13
CA LYS A 32 -6.45 -6.13 -13.10
C LYS A 32 -6.44 -4.74 -12.48
N LEU A 33 -6.39 -4.64 -11.15
CA LEU A 33 -6.29 -3.34 -10.47
C LEU A 33 -4.88 -2.79 -10.74
N SER A 34 -4.80 -1.65 -11.39
CA SER A 34 -3.51 -1.06 -11.79
C SER A 34 -3.02 0.03 -10.85
N SER A 35 -3.90 0.63 -10.07
CA SER A 35 -3.55 1.70 -9.14
C SER A 35 -4.44 1.69 -7.91
N LEU A 36 -4.03 2.44 -6.88
CA LEU A 36 -4.79 2.66 -5.65
C LEU A 36 -5.42 4.06 -5.62
N LYS A 37 -5.43 4.74 -6.77
CA LYS A 37 -6.15 5.98 -6.98
C LYS A 37 -7.61 5.79 -6.63
N GLY A 38 -8.15 6.71 -5.84
CA GLY A 38 -9.34 6.50 -5.04
C GLY A 38 -9.06 6.61 -3.54
N LEU A 39 -7.84 6.32 -3.08
CA LEU A 39 -7.43 6.49 -1.68
C LEU A 39 -6.59 7.76 -1.45
N ASP A 40 -6.58 8.67 -2.41
CA ASP A 40 -5.67 9.83 -2.48
C ASP A 40 -5.79 10.79 -1.29
N GLN A 41 -6.92 10.78 -0.58
CA GLN A 41 -7.18 11.62 0.59
C GLN A 41 -6.91 10.94 1.93
N VAL A 42 -6.55 9.64 1.92
CA VAL A 42 -6.28 8.90 3.16
C VAL A 42 -4.99 9.43 3.78
N ARG A 43 -5.09 9.86 5.03
CA ARG A 43 -3.98 10.36 5.84
C ARG A 43 -3.57 9.40 6.96
N LEU A 44 -4.54 8.64 7.47
CA LEU A 44 -4.35 7.75 8.61
C LEU A 44 -5.02 6.39 8.36
N MET A 45 -4.27 5.32 8.57
CA MET A 45 -4.79 3.97 8.73
C MET A 45 -4.56 3.52 10.16
N LYS A 46 -5.64 3.29 10.91
CA LYS A 46 -5.56 2.79 12.28
C LYS A 46 -5.30 1.28 12.32
N GLY A 47 -5.84 0.55 11.35
CA GLY A 47 -5.57 -0.87 11.17
C GLY A 47 -4.30 -1.17 10.37
N SER A 48 -4.10 -2.45 10.10
CA SER A 48 -3.08 -2.95 9.19
C SER A 48 -3.50 -2.79 7.73
N PHE A 49 -2.53 -2.59 6.85
CA PHE A 49 -2.78 -2.46 5.43
C PHE A 49 -2.06 -3.56 4.67
N THR A 50 -2.82 -4.46 4.06
CA THR A 50 -2.30 -5.62 3.33
C THR A 50 -2.63 -5.51 1.86
N ILE A 51 -1.60 -5.49 1.02
CA ILE A 51 -1.70 -5.65 -0.44
C ILE A 51 -0.98 -6.94 -0.82
N GLN A 52 -1.72 -7.88 -1.41
CA GLN A 52 -1.18 -9.19 -1.76
C GLN A 52 -1.71 -9.70 -3.10
N LEU A 53 -0.87 -10.25 -3.98
CA LEU A 53 -1.31 -10.86 -5.25
C LEU A 53 -2.12 -9.89 -6.14
N ASN A 54 -1.69 -8.63 -6.28
CA ASN A 54 -2.34 -7.65 -7.17
C ASN A 54 -1.37 -7.26 -8.30
N ASP A 55 -1.04 -8.21 -9.17
CA ASP A 55 0.05 -8.08 -10.16
C ASP A 55 -0.15 -6.98 -11.21
N GLY A 56 -1.35 -6.41 -11.30
CA GLY A 56 -1.62 -5.23 -12.12
C GLY A 56 -1.03 -3.94 -11.57
N ILE A 57 -0.80 -3.87 -10.25
CA ILE A 57 -0.31 -2.67 -9.56
C ILE A 57 1.19 -2.54 -9.80
N ASP A 58 1.57 -1.55 -10.60
CA ASP A 58 2.96 -1.18 -10.87
C ASP A 58 3.44 0.01 -10.00
N SER A 59 2.49 0.74 -9.40
CA SER A 59 2.69 1.86 -8.49
C SER A 59 1.59 1.91 -7.44
N ILE A 60 1.97 2.20 -6.19
CA ILE A 60 1.04 2.48 -5.07
C ILE A 60 0.51 3.94 -5.08
N GLY A 61 0.39 4.55 -6.26
CA GLY A 61 -0.14 5.91 -6.42
C GLY A 61 -1.51 6.06 -5.75
N GLY A 62 -1.75 7.23 -5.16
CA GLY A 62 -2.93 7.51 -4.32
C GLY A 62 -2.66 7.44 -2.82
N PHE A 63 -1.40 7.38 -2.38
CA PHE A 63 -1.02 7.50 -0.97
C PHE A 63 -0.09 8.66 -0.66
N GLU A 64 -0.04 9.64 -1.56
CA GLU A 64 0.80 10.83 -1.43
C GLU A 64 0.44 11.64 -0.18
N MET A 65 -0.76 11.50 0.37
CA MET A 65 -1.19 12.17 1.60
C MET A 65 -1.09 11.29 2.85
N LEU A 66 -0.73 10.01 2.70
CA LEU A 66 -0.70 9.05 3.79
C LEU A 66 0.48 9.36 4.71
N ASP A 67 0.16 9.63 5.98
CA ASP A 67 1.13 10.01 7.01
C ASP A 67 1.42 8.83 7.94
N THR A 68 0.36 8.12 8.35
CA THR A 68 0.45 7.14 9.44
C THR A 68 -0.27 5.85 9.09
N ILE A 69 0.40 4.72 9.30
CA ILE A 69 -0.23 3.41 9.48
C ILE A 69 0.10 2.92 10.89
N LEU A 70 -0.89 2.84 11.77
CA LEU A 70 -0.68 2.36 13.14
C LEU A 70 -0.47 0.85 13.20
N GLY A 71 -1.06 0.10 12.27
CA GLY A 71 -0.86 -1.34 12.12
C GLY A 71 0.37 -1.70 11.28
N THR A 72 0.34 -2.90 10.70
CA THR A 72 1.43 -3.38 9.84
C THR A 72 1.13 -3.09 8.37
N LEU A 73 2.07 -2.48 7.65
CA LEU A 73 2.07 -2.43 6.19
C LEU A 73 2.62 -3.75 5.63
N THR A 74 1.79 -4.51 4.93
CA THR A 74 2.16 -5.79 4.32
C THR A 74 2.05 -5.71 2.81
N LEU A 75 3.19 -5.81 2.12
CA LEU A 75 3.27 -5.90 0.66
C LEU A 75 3.85 -7.25 0.25
N GLU A 76 3.01 -8.12 -0.32
CA GLU A 76 3.42 -9.48 -0.66
C GLU A 76 3.06 -9.85 -2.11
N ILE A 77 3.99 -10.48 -2.82
CA ILE A 77 3.77 -11.03 -4.16
C ILE A 77 3.23 -9.93 -5.10
N MET A 78 4.06 -8.93 -5.34
CA MET A 78 3.76 -7.73 -6.12
C MET A 78 4.69 -7.65 -7.33
N PHE A 79 4.43 -8.48 -8.35
CA PHE A 79 5.40 -8.73 -9.42
C PHE A 79 5.72 -7.51 -10.30
N LYS A 80 4.77 -6.58 -10.47
CA LYS A 80 4.97 -5.37 -11.30
C LYS A 80 5.31 -4.12 -10.50
N LEU A 81 5.15 -4.15 -9.17
CA LEU A 81 5.35 -2.97 -8.33
C LEU A 81 6.81 -2.53 -8.41
N SER A 82 7.05 -1.38 -9.03
CA SER A 82 8.41 -0.88 -9.29
C SER A 82 8.83 0.23 -8.33
N SER A 83 7.87 0.85 -7.65
CA SER A 83 8.09 2.02 -6.81
C SER A 83 7.11 2.08 -5.65
N VAL A 84 7.61 2.54 -4.49
CA VAL A 84 6.77 2.96 -3.36
C VAL A 84 6.87 4.46 -3.08
N ALA A 85 7.28 5.26 -4.07
CA ALA A 85 7.49 6.69 -3.91
C ALA A 85 6.23 7.44 -3.45
N ALA A 86 5.02 6.91 -3.66
CA ALA A 86 3.80 7.50 -3.16
C ALA A 86 3.75 7.57 -1.62
N PHE A 87 4.51 6.73 -0.90
CA PHE A 87 4.66 6.83 0.55
C PHE A 87 5.65 7.93 1.00
N SER A 88 5.93 8.94 0.16
CA SER A 88 6.90 10.00 0.46
C SER A 88 6.57 10.83 1.71
N ASN A 89 5.29 10.88 2.11
CA ASN A 89 4.83 11.62 3.30
C ASN A 89 4.58 10.71 4.51
N LEU A 90 4.84 9.40 4.39
CA LEU A 90 4.61 8.45 5.47
C LEU A 90 5.66 8.65 6.57
N LYS A 91 5.23 9.04 7.77
CA LYS A 91 6.09 9.31 8.93
C LYS A 91 6.08 8.20 9.95
N TYR A 92 4.99 7.43 10.03
CA TYR A 92 4.85 6.38 11.02
C TYR A 92 4.30 5.07 10.44
N LEU A 93 4.96 3.98 10.79
CA LEU A 93 4.54 2.60 10.56
C LEU A 93 4.63 1.85 11.89
N GLY A 94 3.52 1.26 12.34
CA GLY A 94 3.57 0.35 13.49
C GLY A 94 4.39 -0.91 13.21
N GLY A 95 4.45 -1.32 11.94
CA GLY A 95 5.36 -2.36 11.46
C GLY A 95 5.30 -2.49 9.95
N TYR A 96 6.21 -3.27 9.37
CA TYR A 96 6.19 -3.60 7.97
C TYR A 96 6.55 -5.06 7.71
N LYS A 97 5.98 -5.61 6.64
CA LYS A 97 6.30 -6.93 6.12
C LYS A 97 6.35 -6.85 4.59
N LEU A 98 7.53 -7.10 4.03
CA LEU A 98 7.74 -7.09 2.59
C LEU A 98 8.17 -8.48 2.14
N SER A 99 7.41 -9.08 1.23
CA SER A 99 7.77 -10.37 0.62
C SER A 99 7.52 -10.29 -0.88
N SER A 100 8.54 -9.90 -1.65
CA SER A 100 8.45 -9.90 -3.12
C SER A 100 9.34 -11.01 -3.69
N PRO A 101 8.87 -11.74 -4.71
CA PRO A 101 9.70 -12.65 -5.49
C PRO A 101 10.72 -11.94 -6.40
N ALA A 102 10.60 -10.62 -6.63
CA ALA A 102 11.57 -9.82 -7.37
C ALA A 102 12.42 -8.94 -6.43
N CYS A 103 13.68 -8.71 -6.81
CA CYS A 103 14.79 -8.03 -6.10
C CYS A 103 14.50 -6.65 -5.43
N LEU A 104 13.28 -6.12 -5.51
CA LEU A 104 12.84 -4.84 -4.95
C LEU A 104 12.80 -4.79 -3.43
N ALA A 105 12.74 -5.93 -2.73
CA ALA A 105 12.80 -5.95 -1.27
C ALA A 105 14.05 -5.22 -0.74
N ARG A 106 15.19 -5.31 -1.44
CA ARG A 106 16.46 -4.72 -1.00
C ARG A 106 16.60 -3.22 -1.33
N TYR A 107 15.90 -2.72 -2.35
CA TYR A 107 15.92 -1.31 -2.76
C TYR A 107 14.88 -0.47 -2.01
N LEU A 108 13.71 -1.05 -1.73
CA LEU A 108 12.66 -0.42 -0.94
C LEU A 108 13.05 -0.31 0.55
N ILE A 109 13.74 -1.32 1.10
CA ILE A 109 14.30 -1.27 2.46
C ILE A 109 15.34 -0.14 2.61
N CYS A 110 16.11 0.17 1.57
CA CYS A 110 17.20 1.17 1.64
C CYS A 110 16.72 2.63 1.57
N LEU A 111 15.59 2.90 0.90
CA LEU A 111 14.93 4.22 0.93
C LEU A 111 14.06 4.39 2.17
N ALA A 112 13.48 3.29 2.64
CA ALA A 112 12.78 3.21 3.90
C ALA A 112 13.74 3.47 5.08
N SER A 113 14.93 2.84 5.12
CA SER A 113 15.87 2.96 6.25
C SER A 113 16.34 4.40 6.55
N ASN A 114 16.28 5.33 5.59
CA ASN A 114 16.58 6.75 5.85
C ASN A 114 15.43 7.50 6.58
N ILE A 115 14.26 6.90 6.72
CA ILE A 115 13.08 7.42 7.44
C ILE A 115 12.79 6.57 8.71
N TRP A 116 13.11 5.26 8.71
CA TRP A 116 12.71 4.33 9.79
C TRP A 116 13.83 3.95 10.79
N GLU A 117 14.99 4.60 10.78
CA GLU A 117 16.07 4.36 11.77
C GLU A 117 16.00 5.25 13.04
N ILE A 118 14.95 6.05 13.24
CA ILE A 118 14.85 6.96 14.40
C ILE A 118 13.85 6.51 15.48
N LEU A 119 13.59 5.19 15.61
CA LEU A 119 13.00 4.60 16.82
C LEU A 119 13.61 3.23 17.12
#